data_AF-A0A0R2LQJ7-F1
#
_entry.id   AF-A0A0R2LQJ7-F1
#
_cell.length_a   1.000
_cell.length_b   1.000
_cell.length_c   1.000
_cell.angle_alpha   90.00
_cell.angle_beta   90.00
_cell.angle_gamma   90.00
#
_symmetry.space_group_name_H-M   'P 1'
#
loop_
_entity.id
_entity.type
_entity.pdbx_description
1 polymer ?
#
loop_
_entity_poly.entity_id
_entity_poly.type
_entity_poly.pdbx_seq_one_letter_code
_entity_poly.pdbx_strand_id
1 'polypeptide(L)'
;MRHRLSIILSALKLPRSTYYHWKRYQPSQHERVDNQLKEKIKLIWENNYRAYGYPRITMVLRKSGICVGSKRILRLMREMEIHSLMNRRFKKPGTHVDHSQRPNLIKHQPNARIWRADITYLELRPGTWVYLSSIYEPKVHQVLAFKIGRQMEATLVVETINQALECHQKPQYFHSDMGSQYTSNEVETLLERHQISHSYSK
;
A
#
# COMPACT_ATOMS: atom_id res chain seq x y z
N MET A 1 -22.46 -11.59 50.70
CA MET A 1 -21.80 -10.74 51.71
C MET A 1 -21.98 -9.27 51.28
N ARG A 2 -22.79 -8.47 51.98
CA ARG A 2 -22.94 -7.01 51.68
C ARG A 2 -21.92 -6.27 52.54
N HIS A 3 -20.85 -5.74 51.93
CA HIS A 3 -19.88 -4.91 52.63
C HIS A 3 -20.39 -3.47 52.72
N ARG A 4 -20.15 -2.80 53.86
CA ARG A 4 -20.49 -1.39 54.01
C ARG A 4 -19.65 -0.55 53.04
N LEU A 5 -20.28 0.37 52.32
CA LEU A 5 -19.65 1.29 51.37
C LEU A 5 -18.42 2.01 51.97
N SER A 6 -18.47 2.32 53.27
CA SER A 6 -17.35 2.93 53.99
C SER A 6 -16.09 2.07 54.03
N ILE A 7 -16.23 0.74 54.15
CA ILE A 7 -15.10 -0.21 54.19
C ILE A 7 -14.45 -0.27 52.82
N ILE A 8 -15.26 -0.35 51.76
CA ILE A 8 -14.79 -0.39 50.37
C ILE A 8 -14.02 0.89 50.03
N LEU A 9 -14.59 2.06 50.33
CA LEU A 9 -13.95 3.35 50.03
C LEU A 9 -12.67 3.56 50.84
N SER A 10 -12.61 3.09 52.09
CA SER A 10 -11.39 3.14 52.91
C SER A 10 -10.28 2.26 52.35
N ALA A 11 -10.61 1.03 51.90
CA ALA A 11 -9.63 0.13 51.28
C ALA A 11 -9.05 0.71 49.98
N LEU A 12 -9.87 1.43 49.22
CA LEU A 12 -9.48 2.13 47.99
C LEU A 12 -8.88 3.53 48.24
N LYS A 13 -8.77 3.97 49.50
CA LYS A 13 -8.30 5.32 49.89
C LYS A 13 -9.08 6.46 49.20
N LEU A 14 -10.38 6.28 49.00
CA LEU A 14 -11.26 7.26 48.34
C LEU A 14 -12.15 8.00 49.36
N PRO A 15 -12.24 9.35 49.29
CA PRO A 15 -13.21 10.10 50.08
C PRO A 15 -14.66 9.73 49.72
N ARG A 16 -15.55 9.75 50.73
CA ARG A 16 -16.99 9.54 50.50
C ARG A 16 -17.60 10.59 49.56
N SER A 17 -17.13 11.83 49.65
CA SER A 17 -17.54 12.93 48.76
C SER A 17 -17.28 12.60 47.30
N THR A 18 -16.12 12.03 46.97
CA THR A 18 -15.76 11.58 45.62
C THR A 18 -16.73 10.52 45.09
N TYR A 19 -17.08 9.53 45.92
CA TYR A 19 -18.05 8.50 45.53
C TYR A 19 -19.43 9.08 45.23
N TYR A 20 -19.96 9.96 46.09
CA TYR A 20 -21.28 10.54 45.87
C TYR A 20 -21.29 11.57 44.75
N HIS A 21 -20.18 12.29 44.53
CA HIS A 21 -20.00 13.17 43.39
C HIS A 21 -19.99 12.37 42.08
N TRP A 22 -19.25 11.27 42.02
CA TRP A 22 -19.26 10.33 40.89
C TRP A 22 -20.64 9.69 40.69
N LYS A 23 -21.31 9.26 41.78
CA LYS A 23 -22.64 8.64 41.70
C LYS A 23 -23.70 9.61 41.14
N ARG A 24 -23.55 10.91 41.40
CA ARG A 24 -24.43 11.98 40.88
C ARG A 24 -23.91 12.59 39.58
N TYR A 25 -22.81 12.09 39.04
CA TYR A 25 -22.19 12.64 37.85
C TYR A 25 -23.12 12.50 36.66
N GLN A 26 -23.31 13.61 35.95
CA GLN A 26 -24.03 13.70 34.70
C GLN A 26 -23.07 14.37 33.70
N PRO A 27 -22.83 13.75 32.53
CA PRO A 27 -21.93 14.34 31.57
C PRO A 27 -22.49 15.67 31.09
N SER A 28 -21.61 16.68 31.01
CA SER A 28 -21.96 17.99 30.48
C SER A 28 -22.41 17.89 29.02
N GLN A 29 -23.10 18.90 28.50
CA GLN A 29 -23.50 18.91 27.10
C GLN A 29 -22.29 18.74 26.15
N HIS A 30 -21.17 19.40 26.47
CA HIS A 30 -19.92 19.26 25.70
C HIS A 30 -19.37 17.83 25.72
N GLU A 31 -19.42 17.19 26.88
CA GLU A 31 -18.91 15.83 27.05
C GLU A 31 -19.80 14.79 26.37
N ARG A 32 -21.13 14.99 26.37
CA ARG A 32 -22.06 14.16 25.59
C ARG A 32 -21.75 14.23 24.10
N VAL A 33 -21.51 15.44 23.57
CA VAL A 33 -21.13 15.63 22.16
C VAL A 33 -19.77 15.01 21.87
N ASP A 34 -18.79 15.16 22.77
CA ASP A 34 -17.47 14.54 22.63
C ASP A 34 -17.56 13.02 22.64
N ASN A 35 -18.39 12.43 23.50
CA ASN A 35 -18.58 10.97 23.56
C ASN A 35 -19.24 10.43 22.29
N GLN A 36 -20.27 11.10 21.75
CA GLN A 36 -20.85 10.75 20.45
C GLN A 36 -19.82 10.85 19.32
N LEU A 37 -18.94 11.86 19.38
CA LEU A 37 -17.89 12.03 18.39
C LEU A 37 -16.79 10.95 18.52
N LYS A 38 -16.44 10.55 19.76
CA LYS A 38 -15.52 9.44 20.05
C LYS A 38 -15.99 8.13 19.41
N GLU A 39 -17.28 7.80 19.54
CA GLU A 39 -17.87 6.62 18.90
C GLU A 39 -17.70 6.64 17.37
N LYS A 40 -18.03 7.77 16.73
CA LYS A 40 -17.85 7.93 15.27
C LYS A 40 -16.39 7.84 14.85
N ILE A 41 -15.48 8.47 15.59
CA ILE A 41 -14.02 8.40 15.35
C ILE A 41 -13.55 6.95 15.44
N LYS A 42 -13.96 6.22 16.49
CA LYS A 42 -13.57 4.83 16.72
C LYS A 42 -14.08 3.92 15.60
N LEU A 43 -15.32 4.08 15.19
CA LEU A 43 -15.91 3.33 14.07
C LEU A 43 -15.14 3.56 12.76
N ILE A 44 -14.83 4.81 12.42
CA ILE A 44 -14.03 5.13 11.23
C ILE A 44 -12.64 4.50 11.33
N TRP A 45 -12.00 4.57 12.50
CA TRP A 45 -10.68 4.01 12.72
C TRP A 45 -10.68 2.48 12.58
N GLU A 46 -11.64 1.78 13.19
CA GLU A 46 -11.78 0.31 13.09
C GLU A 46 -12.08 -0.15 11.67
N ASN A 47 -13.01 0.52 10.97
CA ASN A 47 -13.40 0.18 9.60
C ASN A 47 -12.31 0.47 8.55
N ASN A 48 -11.27 1.22 8.90
CA ASN A 48 -10.16 1.55 8.00
C ASN A 48 -8.85 0.88 8.44
N TYR A 49 -8.94 -0.35 8.95
CA TYR A 49 -7.80 -1.17 9.38
C TYR A 49 -6.88 -0.44 10.37
N ARG A 50 -7.44 0.48 11.18
CA ARG A 50 -6.69 1.30 12.15
C ARG A 50 -5.59 2.16 11.51
N ALA A 51 -5.61 2.32 10.18
CA ALA A 51 -4.59 3.03 9.42
C ALA A 51 -4.81 4.55 9.40
N TYR A 52 -6.01 5.03 9.73
CA TYR A 52 -6.34 6.44 9.62
C TYR A 52 -5.95 7.20 10.89
N GLY A 53 -5.07 8.19 10.74
CA GLY A 53 -4.82 9.20 11.78
C GLY A 53 -5.85 10.33 11.78
N TYR A 54 -5.74 11.22 12.77
CA TYR A 54 -6.65 12.37 12.93
C TYR A 54 -6.86 13.21 11.64
N PRO A 55 -5.88 13.42 10.72
CA PRO A 55 -6.14 14.21 9.51
C PRO A 55 -7.12 13.52 8.56
N ARG A 56 -6.99 12.20 8.38
CA ARG A 56 -7.88 11.42 7.50
C ARG A 56 -9.26 11.27 8.12
N ILE A 57 -9.33 11.00 9.43
CA ILE A 57 -10.61 10.94 10.15
C ILE A 57 -11.34 12.28 10.07
N THR A 58 -10.63 13.42 10.20
CA THR A 58 -11.22 14.75 10.00
C THR A 58 -11.84 14.90 8.61
N MET A 59 -11.15 14.42 7.57
CA MET A 59 -11.67 14.48 6.20
C MET A 59 -12.91 13.60 6.01
N VAL A 60 -12.91 12.38 6.56
CA VAL A 60 -14.05 11.47 6.49
C VAL A 60 -15.27 12.08 7.20
N LEU A 61 -15.08 12.63 8.40
CA LEU A 61 -16.16 13.29 9.14
C LEU A 61 -16.71 14.52 8.40
N ARG A 62 -15.83 15.33 7.78
CA ARG A 62 -16.30 16.46 6.95
C ARG A 62 -17.12 16.00 5.75
N LYS A 63 -16.71 14.91 5.10
CA LYS A 63 -17.47 14.32 3.98
C LYS A 63 -18.83 13.78 4.42
N SER A 64 -18.99 13.36 5.67
CA SER A 64 -20.28 12.94 6.25
C SER A 64 -21.08 14.10 6.88
N GLY A 65 -20.70 15.36 6.59
CA GLY A 65 -21.42 16.55 7.07
C GLY A 65 -21.04 17.01 8.48
N ILE A 66 -20.05 16.38 9.11
CA ILE A 66 -19.62 16.70 10.48
C ILE A 66 -18.36 17.58 10.42
N CYS A 67 -18.55 18.89 10.50
CA CYS A 67 -17.47 19.87 10.51
C CYS A 67 -16.84 20.02 11.89
N VAL A 68 -15.76 19.28 12.16
CA VAL A 68 -14.99 19.38 13.41
C VAL A 68 -13.53 19.75 13.12
N GLY A 69 -12.94 20.56 14.02
CA GLY A 69 -11.53 20.92 13.96
C GLY A 69 -10.60 19.72 14.19
N SER A 70 -9.53 19.63 13.41
CA SER A 70 -8.58 18.51 13.46
C SER A 70 -7.91 18.35 14.83
N LYS A 71 -7.65 19.46 15.55
CA LYS A 71 -7.10 19.43 16.92
C LYS A 71 -8.05 18.80 17.94
N ARG A 72 -9.38 18.97 17.78
CA ARG A 72 -10.37 18.32 18.64
C ARG A 72 -10.37 16.82 18.42
N ILE A 73 -10.32 16.38 17.16
CA ILE A 73 -10.20 14.95 16.81
C ILE A 73 -8.91 14.36 17.37
N LEU A 74 -7.78 15.07 17.24
CA LEU A 74 -6.50 14.64 17.83
C LEU A 74 -6.60 14.46 19.36
N ARG A 75 -7.21 15.42 20.07
CA ARG A 75 -7.44 15.33 21.51
C ARG A 75 -8.28 14.09 21.85
N LEU A 76 -9.41 13.90 21.18
CA LEU A 76 -10.31 12.76 21.45
C LEU A 76 -9.67 11.41 21.12
N MET A 77 -8.85 11.33 20.07
CA MET A 77 -8.07 10.13 19.77
C MET A 77 -7.07 9.81 20.89
N ARG A 78 -6.38 10.82 21.43
CA ARG A 78 -5.46 10.65 22.58
C ARG A 78 -6.18 10.18 23.84
N GLU A 79 -7.34 10.75 24.14
CA GLU A 79 -8.18 10.32 25.29
C GLU A 79 -8.68 8.88 25.17
N MET A 80 -8.82 8.36 23.95
CA MET A 80 -9.16 6.96 23.66
C MET A 80 -7.93 6.07 23.48
N GLU A 81 -6.72 6.62 23.60
CA GLU A 81 -5.44 5.94 23.38
C GLU A 81 -5.29 5.32 21.97
N ILE A 82 -6.03 5.83 20.98
CA ILE A 82 -5.97 5.37 19.58
C ILE A 82 -5.08 6.26 18.73
N HIS A 83 -4.37 5.64 17.79
CA HIS A 83 -3.48 6.32 16.85
C HIS A 83 -3.42 5.58 15.51
N SER A 84 -2.84 6.22 14.50
CA SER A 84 -2.63 5.60 13.20
C SER A 84 -1.60 4.48 13.31
N LEU A 85 -1.99 3.25 12.94
CA LEU A 85 -1.07 2.12 12.79
C LEU A 85 -0.37 2.08 11.43
N MET A 86 -0.68 3.03 10.54
CA MET A 86 0.01 3.15 9.27
C MET A 86 1.46 3.57 9.51
N ASN A 87 2.40 2.66 9.23
CA ASN A 87 3.82 2.97 9.21
C ASN A 87 4.11 3.99 8.09
N ARG A 88 4.87 5.03 8.41
CA ARG A 88 5.38 5.97 7.40
C ARG A 88 6.23 5.15 6.43
N ARG A 89 5.85 5.08 5.14
CA ARG A 89 6.72 4.47 4.13
C ARG A 89 8.08 5.17 4.23
N PHE A 90 9.11 4.39 4.53
CA PHE A 90 10.48 4.87 4.46
C PHE A 90 10.70 5.32 3.01
N LYS A 91 10.94 6.61 2.78
CA LYS A 91 11.47 7.04 1.49
C LYS A 91 12.85 6.41 1.44
N LYS A 92 13.04 5.39 0.60
CA LYS A 92 14.39 4.86 0.34
C LYS A 92 15.27 6.09 0.04
N PRO A 93 16.41 6.28 0.73
CA PRO A 93 17.44 7.21 0.30
C PRO A 93 17.64 6.96 -1.19
N GLY A 94 17.69 8.03 -1.99
CA GLY A 94 17.80 7.92 -3.44
C GLY A 94 18.83 6.86 -3.76
N THR A 95 18.40 5.79 -4.43
CA THR A 95 19.29 4.69 -4.77
C THR A 95 20.37 5.31 -5.64
N HIS A 96 21.57 5.49 -5.06
CA HIS A 96 22.76 5.75 -5.84
C HIS A 96 22.96 4.48 -6.67
N VAL A 97 22.47 4.52 -7.91
CA VAL A 97 22.72 3.47 -8.88
C VAL A 97 24.13 3.72 -9.36
N ASP A 98 25.07 2.88 -8.95
CA ASP A 98 26.48 2.93 -9.36
C ASP A 98 26.66 2.51 -10.83
N HIS A 99 25.58 2.03 -11.45
CA HIS A 99 25.51 1.66 -12.86
C HIS A 99 24.95 2.81 -13.70
N SER A 100 25.53 3.00 -14.89
CA SER A 100 25.01 3.94 -15.89
C SER A 100 23.53 3.65 -16.14
N GLN A 101 22.69 4.68 -15.97
CA GLN A 101 21.26 4.53 -16.24
C GLN A 101 21.06 4.18 -17.71
N ARG A 102 20.41 3.05 -17.97
CA ARG A 102 20.02 2.67 -19.33
C ARG A 102 18.86 3.58 -19.80
N PRO A 103 18.82 3.97 -21.08
CA PRO A 103 17.93 5.03 -21.54
C PRO A 103 16.45 4.60 -21.56
N ASN A 104 15.57 5.55 -21.28
CA ASN A 104 14.13 5.42 -21.54
C ASN A 104 13.82 5.98 -22.94
N LEU A 105 13.82 5.09 -23.94
CA LEU A 105 13.64 5.43 -25.36
C LEU A 105 12.18 5.76 -25.70
N ILE A 106 11.21 5.25 -24.92
CA ILE A 106 9.79 5.40 -25.22
C ILE A 106 9.17 6.73 -24.75
N LYS A 107 9.88 7.50 -23.91
CA LYS A 107 9.37 8.73 -23.29
C LYS A 107 8.82 9.75 -24.31
N HIS A 108 9.39 9.79 -25.51
CA HIS A 108 9.04 10.73 -26.57
C HIS A 108 8.47 10.03 -27.82
N GLN A 109 8.01 8.78 -27.70
CA GLN A 109 7.56 7.94 -28.80
C GLN A 109 6.12 7.41 -28.60
N PRO A 110 5.10 8.29 -28.54
CA PRO A 110 3.72 7.88 -28.20
C PRO A 110 3.08 6.94 -29.23
N ASN A 111 3.53 7.01 -30.49
CA ASN A 111 3.00 6.23 -31.60
C ASN A 111 3.81 4.97 -31.89
N ALA A 112 4.88 4.69 -31.15
CA ALA A 112 5.68 3.49 -31.38
C ALA A 112 4.93 2.22 -30.94
N ARG A 113 5.25 1.09 -31.56
CA ARG A 113 4.78 -0.21 -31.09
C ARG A 113 5.68 -0.68 -29.95
N ILE A 114 5.10 -0.84 -28.77
CA ILE A 114 5.85 -1.10 -27.53
C ILE A 114 5.30 -2.36 -26.88
N TRP A 115 6.19 -3.26 -26.51
CA TRP A 115 5.90 -4.34 -25.58
C TRP A 115 6.43 -3.95 -24.21
N ARG A 116 5.58 -4.05 -23.18
CA ARG A 116 5.97 -3.85 -21.78
C ARG A 116 6.10 -5.20 -21.11
N ALA A 117 7.22 -5.44 -20.44
CA ALA A 117 7.44 -6.66 -19.71
C ALA A 117 7.54 -6.40 -18.21
N ASP A 118 7.02 -7.34 -17.44
CA ASP A 118 7.14 -7.36 -15.98
C ASP A 118 7.28 -8.81 -15.48
N ILE A 119 8.00 -8.98 -14.36
CA ILE A 119 8.05 -10.25 -13.62
C ILE A 119 7.45 -9.99 -12.24
N THR A 120 6.42 -10.75 -11.92
CA THR A 120 5.79 -10.72 -10.60
C THR A 120 5.81 -12.10 -9.96
N TYR A 121 5.63 -12.15 -8.65
CA TYR A 121 5.52 -13.41 -7.93
C TYR A 121 4.05 -13.70 -7.62
N LEU A 122 3.65 -14.96 -7.73
CA LEU A 122 2.31 -15.45 -7.45
C LEU A 122 2.37 -16.54 -6.40
N GLU A 123 1.49 -16.48 -5.40
CA GLU A 123 1.30 -17.58 -4.47
C GLU A 123 0.24 -18.53 -5.06
N LEU A 124 0.65 -19.75 -5.43
CA LEU A 124 -0.29 -20.75 -5.96
C LEU A 124 -1.04 -21.46 -4.82
N ARG A 125 -0.34 -21.67 -3.71
CA ARG A 125 -0.81 -22.31 -2.47
C ARG A 125 -0.02 -21.72 -1.32
N PRO A 126 -0.53 -21.77 -0.07
CA PRO A 126 0.20 -21.26 1.09
C PRO A 126 1.65 -21.74 1.12
N GLY A 127 2.60 -20.80 1.08
CA GLY A 127 4.03 -21.06 1.11
C GLY A 127 4.66 -21.55 -0.21
N THR A 128 3.88 -21.67 -1.28
CA THR A 128 4.35 -22.07 -2.62
C THR A 128 4.25 -20.90 -3.58
N TRP A 129 5.40 -20.27 -3.82
CA TRP A 129 5.54 -19.13 -4.71
C TRP A 129 6.11 -19.54 -6.06
N VAL A 130 5.60 -18.91 -7.12
CA VAL A 130 6.11 -18.99 -8.49
C VAL A 130 6.30 -17.59 -9.05
N TYR A 131 7.04 -17.47 -10.12
CA TYR A 131 7.25 -16.22 -10.85
C TYR A 131 6.48 -16.26 -12.16
N LEU A 132 5.74 -15.20 -12.45
CA LEU A 132 5.05 -14.95 -13.70
C LEU A 132 5.82 -13.88 -14.46
N SER A 133 6.40 -14.24 -15.60
CA SER A 133 6.87 -13.26 -16.59
C SER A 133 5.76 -13.02 -17.61
N SER A 134 5.51 -11.77 -17.94
CA SER A 134 4.44 -11.40 -18.88
C SER A 134 4.88 -10.29 -19.82
N ILE A 135 4.32 -10.30 -21.03
CA ILE A 135 4.50 -9.26 -22.05
C ILE A 135 3.14 -8.69 -22.42
N TYR A 136 2.99 -7.38 -22.28
CA TYR A 136 1.77 -6.63 -22.50
C TYR A 136 1.95 -5.59 -23.60
N GLU A 137 0.98 -5.48 -24.51
CA GLU A 137 0.94 -4.44 -25.54
C GLU A 137 -0.08 -3.34 -25.20
N PRO A 138 0.37 -2.12 -24.86
CA PRO A 138 -0.53 -1.06 -24.38
C PRO A 138 -1.57 -0.57 -25.38
N LYS A 139 -1.28 -0.64 -26.69
CA LYS A 139 -2.19 -0.13 -27.73
C LYS A 139 -3.44 -0.99 -27.92
N VAL A 140 -3.30 -2.30 -27.72
CA VAL A 140 -4.39 -3.26 -27.87
C VAL A 140 -4.92 -3.77 -26.52
N HIS A 141 -4.35 -3.27 -25.41
CA HIS A 141 -4.70 -3.67 -24.05
C HIS A 141 -4.64 -5.19 -23.81
N GLN A 142 -3.65 -5.86 -24.40
CA GLN A 142 -3.56 -7.32 -24.40
C GLN A 142 -2.25 -7.83 -23.81
N VAL A 143 -2.32 -8.91 -23.03
CA VAL A 143 -1.15 -9.73 -22.69
C VAL A 143 -0.86 -10.65 -23.88
N LEU A 144 0.29 -10.45 -24.53
CA LEU A 144 0.69 -11.19 -25.72
C LEU A 144 1.29 -12.56 -25.38
N ALA A 145 2.05 -12.63 -24.29
CA ALA A 145 2.66 -13.88 -23.83
C ALA A 145 2.87 -13.85 -22.32
N PHE A 146 2.93 -15.03 -21.72
CA PHE A 146 3.31 -15.20 -20.32
C PHE A 146 3.90 -16.59 -20.08
N LYS A 147 4.84 -16.67 -19.14
CA LYS A 147 5.39 -17.93 -18.64
C LYS A 147 5.43 -17.93 -17.13
N ILE A 148 5.28 -19.12 -16.55
CA ILE A 148 5.37 -19.33 -15.11
C ILE A 148 6.61 -20.19 -14.83
N GLY A 149 7.49 -19.70 -13.97
CA GLY A 149 8.70 -20.40 -13.54
C GLY A 149 8.75 -20.54 -12.02
N ARG A 150 9.50 -21.52 -11.52
CA ARG A 150 9.76 -21.66 -10.07
C ARG A 150 10.89 -20.73 -9.59
N GLN A 151 11.71 -20.26 -10.52
CA GLN A 151 12.86 -19.42 -10.26
C GLN A 151 12.78 -18.15 -11.10
N MET A 152 13.29 -17.05 -10.56
CA MET A 152 13.32 -15.74 -11.21
C MET A 152 14.61 -15.60 -12.03
N GLU A 153 14.67 -16.31 -13.15
CA GLU A 153 15.84 -16.36 -14.03
C GLU A 153 15.60 -15.65 -15.36
N ALA A 154 16.69 -15.26 -16.04
CA ALA A 154 16.62 -14.65 -17.37
C ALA A 154 16.01 -15.60 -18.43
N THR A 155 16.19 -16.91 -18.26
CA THR A 155 15.61 -17.96 -19.10
C THR A 155 14.08 -17.83 -19.19
N LEU A 156 13.42 -17.54 -18.07
CA LEU A 156 11.97 -17.31 -18.02
C LEU A 156 11.53 -16.12 -18.88
N VAL A 157 12.32 -15.04 -18.87
CA VAL A 157 12.07 -13.84 -19.70
C VAL A 157 12.29 -14.16 -21.16
N VAL A 158 13.40 -14.81 -21.50
CA VAL A 158 13.74 -15.23 -22.86
C VAL A 158 12.63 -16.10 -23.47
N GLU A 159 12.14 -17.09 -22.73
CA GLU A 159 11.04 -17.94 -23.16
C GLU A 159 9.75 -17.16 -23.40
N THR A 160 9.46 -16.17 -22.55
CA THR A 160 8.27 -15.32 -22.70
C THR A 160 8.39 -14.42 -23.94
N ILE A 161 9.57 -13.87 -24.21
CA ILE A 161 9.84 -13.07 -25.41
C ILE A 161 9.69 -13.93 -26.68
N ASN A 162 10.28 -15.11 -26.71
CA ASN A 162 10.16 -16.03 -27.84
C ASN A 162 8.70 -16.38 -28.13
N GLN A 163 7.93 -16.72 -27.10
CA GLN A 163 6.49 -16.99 -27.25
C GLN A 163 5.74 -15.80 -27.86
N ALA A 164 6.04 -14.57 -27.43
CA ALA A 164 5.41 -13.38 -28.00
C ALA A 164 5.81 -13.18 -29.47
N LEU A 165 7.07 -13.42 -29.83
CA LEU A 165 7.59 -13.28 -31.19
C LEU A 165 7.06 -14.35 -32.16
N GLU A 166 6.73 -15.54 -31.67
CA GLU A 166 6.12 -16.60 -32.46
C GLU A 166 4.69 -16.25 -32.89
N CYS A 167 3.91 -15.63 -32.01
CA CYS A 167 2.49 -15.37 -32.25
C CYS A 167 2.18 -13.94 -32.73
N HIS A 168 3.09 -12.99 -32.52
CA HIS A 168 2.84 -11.58 -32.76
C HIS A 168 3.98 -10.90 -33.52
N GLN A 169 3.62 -9.91 -34.32
CA GLN A 169 4.61 -9.07 -34.99
C GLN A 169 5.45 -8.30 -33.95
N LYS A 170 6.77 -8.36 -34.12
CA LYS A 170 7.75 -7.75 -33.22
C LYS A 170 7.49 -6.26 -32.94
N PRO A 171 7.79 -5.76 -31.73
CA PRO A 171 7.67 -4.35 -31.40
C PRO A 171 8.89 -3.57 -31.92
N GLN A 172 8.79 -2.24 -31.90
CA GLN A 172 9.97 -1.38 -32.06
C GLN A 172 10.76 -1.30 -30.76
N TYR A 173 10.05 -1.22 -29.63
CA TYR A 173 10.65 -1.14 -28.31
C TYR A 173 10.16 -2.24 -27.39
N PHE A 174 11.10 -2.89 -26.71
CA PHE A 174 10.83 -3.70 -25.54
C PHE A 174 11.09 -2.85 -24.30
N HIS A 175 10.13 -2.74 -23.40
CA HIS A 175 10.20 -1.86 -22.23
C HIS A 175 10.09 -2.66 -20.93
N SER A 176 11.12 -2.64 -20.10
CA SER A 176 11.15 -3.31 -18.80
C SER A 176 11.77 -2.42 -17.71
N ASP A 177 11.83 -2.93 -16.48
CA ASP A 177 12.69 -2.36 -15.46
C ASP A 177 14.17 -2.74 -15.65
N MET A 178 15.02 -2.26 -14.75
CA MET A 178 16.47 -2.55 -14.75
C MET A 178 16.83 -3.80 -13.93
N GLY A 179 15.90 -4.74 -13.74
CA GLY A 179 16.17 -6.01 -13.08
C GLY A 179 17.29 -6.80 -13.77
N SER A 180 18.01 -7.62 -13.01
CA SER A 180 19.13 -8.41 -13.55
C SER A 180 18.68 -9.43 -14.61
N GLN A 181 17.43 -9.87 -14.56
CA GLN A 181 16.83 -10.78 -15.54
C GLN A 181 16.66 -10.09 -16.91
N TYR A 182 16.32 -8.81 -16.93
CA TYR A 182 16.13 -8.04 -18.16
C TYR A 182 17.45 -7.46 -18.69
N THR A 183 18.38 -7.12 -17.81
CA THR A 183 19.70 -6.58 -18.19
C THR A 183 20.72 -7.67 -18.51
N SER A 184 20.30 -8.95 -18.50
CA SER A 184 21.14 -10.11 -18.78
C SER A 184 21.60 -10.15 -20.25
N ASN A 185 22.75 -10.78 -20.49
CA ASN A 185 23.30 -10.90 -21.85
C ASN A 185 22.37 -11.72 -22.77
N GLU A 186 21.67 -12.71 -22.23
CA GLU A 186 20.75 -13.56 -22.99
C GLU A 186 19.57 -12.74 -23.54
N VAL A 187 18.99 -11.85 -22.72
CA VAL A 187 17.90 -10.97 -23.15
C VAL A 187 18.40 -9.94 -24.16
N GLU A 188 19.54 -9.28 -23.89
CA GLU A 188 20.09 -8.28 -24.82
C GLU A 188 20.45 -8.90 -26.18
N THR A 189 21.14 -10.05 -26.18
CA THR A 189 21.48 -10.76 -27.42
C THR A 189 20.22 -11.16 -28.20
N LEU A 190 19.15 -11.56 -27.51
CA LEU A 190 17.88 -11.89 -28.15
C LEU A 190 17.24 -10.65 -28.79
N LEU A 191 17.14 -9.54 -28.07
CA LEU A 191 16.55 -8.31 -28.58
C LEU A 191 17.35 -7.74 -29.75
N GLU A 192 18.68 -7.75 -29.67
CA GLU A 192 19.59 -7.34 -30.75
C GLU A 192 19.39 -8.19 -32.01
N ARG A 193 19.32 -9.52 -31.86
CA ARG A 193 19.07 -10.45 -32.98
C ARG A 193 17.76 -10.14 -33.69
N HIS A 194 16.72 -9.74 -32.96
CA HIS A 194 15.42 -9.36 -33.53
C HIS A 194 15.33 -7.88 -33.91
N GLN A 195 16.40 -7.09 -33.74
CA GLN A 195 16.45 -5.64 -33.99
C GLN A 195 15.38 -4.88 -33.21
N ILE A 196 15.20 -5.23 -31.93
CA ILE A 196 14.26 -4.59 -31.01
C ILE A 196 15.07 -3.71 -30.06
N SER A 197 14.72 -2.43 -29.97
CA SER A 197 15.41 -1.51 -29.06
C SER A 197 14.94 -1.69 -27.63
N HIS A 198 15.86 -1.92 -26.70
CA HIS A 198 15.54 -2.05 -25.29
C HIS A 198 15.42 -0.68 -24.63
N SER A 199 14.28 -0.41 -23.99
CA SER A 199 14.01 0.80 -23.22
C SER A 199 13.77 0.44 -21.75
N TYR A 200 14.26 1.28 -20.84
CA TYR A 200 14.16 1.01 -19.40
C TYR A 200 13.23 1.96 -18.66
N SER A 201 12.58 1.48 -17.58
CA SER A 201 11.87 2.33 -16.63
C SER A 201 12.84 3.13 -15.76
N LYS A 202 12.38 4.26 -15.21
CA LYS A 202 13.15 5.09 -14.28
C LYS A 202 13.05 4.60 -12.85
#